data_AF-A0AAD8KNT6-F1
#
_entry.id   AF-A0AAD8KNT6-F1
#
_cell.length_a   1.000
_cell.length_b   1.000
_cell.length_c   1.000
_cell.angle_alpha   90.00
_cell.angle_beta   90.00
_cell.angle_gamma   90.00
#
_symmetry.space_group_name_H-M   'P 1'
#
loop_
_entity.id
_entity.type
_entity.pdbx_description
1 polymer ?
#
loop_
_entity_poly.entity_id
_entity_poly.type
_entity_poly.pdbx_seq_one_letter_code
_entity_poly.pdbx_strand_id
1 'polypeptide(L)'
;MKRSVRPIFSVIVLAVAAVTLCFKIMISGGDAEQLVHRNKVRKEPELVRSPTVFNDTLLRFASVDLAEDSLRHNVEQLVDGDFRGLTSGRQRSFLWSGRHRIDIRAVSARGHPVQLRSPEFHRLWLNFRRYLQTWWRMRSNRFQPDIMTDLVNVAKSLKVEVNGSVSPVSDSKLKYKTCAVVGNSGILLKHDLGGVIDDHEFVIRLNNARTSGYERNVGSKTSLSFVNSNILHTCARKETCFCHPYGEKVPIMMYMCQMIHFLDYVVCSSSHKAPLLITDPRFDVLCARIVKYYSVSRFLKETGKPLEAWAGLHDGSNFHYSSGMQAVMLALGICEKVSIFGFGKMDNAKHHYHTNQKAELCLHDYEAEYDLYRDLVERPEAIPFVSDKFKFPPVVIHR
;
A
#
# COMPACT_ATOMS: atom_id res chain seq x y z
N MET A 1 23.70 15.82 66.22
CA MET A 1 24.10 14.41 66.02
C MET A 1 22.91 13.60 65.53
N LYS A 2 22.88 13.18 64.27
CA LYS A 2 22.11 12.01 63.78
C LYS A 2 22.83 11.50 62.52
N ARG A 3 23.34 10.27 62.61
CA ARG A 3 24.23 9.59 61.64
C ARG A 3 23.44 9.06 60.45
N SER A 4 24.08 9.09 59.29
CA SER A 4 23.66 8.48 58.03
C SER A 4 23.75 6.95 58.10
N VAL A 5 22.65 6.25 57.82
CA VAL A 5 22.60 4.80 57.57
C VAL A 5 22.16 4.62 56.12
N ARG A 6 23.11 4.71 55.19
CA ARG A 6 22.90 4.41 53.76
C ARG A 6 23.88 3.44 53.09
N PRO A 7 24.97 2.91 53.70
CA PRO A 7 25.85 2.02 52.93
C PRO A 7 25.49 0.52 53.04
N ILE A 8 24.64 0.09 53.99
CA ILE A 8 24.41 -1.35 54.23
C ILE A 8 23.35 -1.95 53.28
N PHE A 9 22.33 -1.16 52.90
CA PHE A 9 21.27 -1.64 52.00
C PHE A 9 21.76 -1.90 50.56
N SER A 10 22.70 -1.10 50.07
CA SER A 10 23.23 -1.24 48.71
C SER A 10 24.10 -2.49 48.53
N VAL A 11 24.79 -2.94 49.58
CA VAL A 11 25.62 -4.15 49.54
C VAL A 11 24.78 -5.42 49.53
N ILE A 12 23.65 -5.43 50.26
CA ILE A 12 22.74 -6.60 50.32
C ILE A 12 22.04 -6.81 48.97
N VAL A 13 21.63 -5.75 48.29
CA VAL A 13 20.95 -5.85 46.98
C VAL A 13 21.90 -6.36 45.88
N LEU A 14 23.18 -5.97 45.91
CA LEU A 14 24.18 -6.46 44.97
C LEU A 14 24.54 -7.94 45.20
N ALA A 15 24.54 -8.41 46.45
CA ALA A 15 24.80 -9.81 46.77
C ALA A 15 23.67 -10.75 46.26
N VAL A 16 22.41 -10.31 46.33
CA VAL A 16 21.25 -11.10 45.85
C VAL A 16 21.21 -11.20 44.32
N ALA A 17 21.67 -10.18 43.61
CA ALA A 17 21.75 -10.18 42.14
C ALA A 17 22.87 -11.12 41.61
N ALA A 18 23.98 -11.26 42.34
CA ALA A 18 25.07 -12.16 41.94
C ALA A 18 24.70 -13.65 42.10
N VAL A 19 23.97 -14.01 43.16
CA VAL A 19 23.55 -15.40 43.41
C VAL A 19 22.52 -15.88 42.38
N THR A 20 21.65 -14.99 41.90
CA THR A 20 20.64 -15.33 40.88
C THR A 20 21.22 -15.47 39.46
N LEU A 21 22.34 -14.81 39.16
CA LEU A 21 23.02 -14.94 37.87
C LEU A 21 23.82 -16.24 37.77
N CYS A 22 24.45 -16.70 38.86
CA CYS A 22 25.18 -17.97 38.88
C CYS A 22 24.26 -19.21 38.76
N PHE A 23 23.02 -19.13 39.26
CA PHE A 23 22.06 -20.24 39.14
C PHE A 23 21.46 -20.42 37.73
N LYS A 24 21.47 -19.38 36.88
CA LYS A 24 20.96 -19.48 35.49
C LYS A 24 21.98 -20.03 34.50
N ILE A 25 23.27 -19.94 34.79
CA ILE A 25 24.34 -20.48 33.93
C ILE A 25 24.50 -22.00 34.15
N MET A 26 24.09 -22.52 35.32
CA MET A 26 24.16 -23.95 35.63
C MET A 26 22.99 -24.81 35.14
N ILE A 27 21.95 -24.24 34.51
CA ILE A 27 20.79 -24.99 33.97
C ILE A 27 20.82 -25.06 32.43
N SER A 28 21.82 -24.46 31.78
CA SER A 28 21.95 -24.40 30.31
C SER A 28 23.16 -25.15 29.74
N GLY A 29 23.89 -25.91 30.56
CA GLY A 29 25.06 -26.68 30.12
C GLY A 29 24.83 -28.17 30.32
N GLY A 30 24.38 -28.87 29.27
CA GLY A 30 24.20 -30.32 29.27
C GLY A 30 24.10 -30.88 27.85
N ASP A 31 25.24 -31.41 27.42
CA ASP A 31 25.47 -32.47 26.44
C ASP A 31 25.46 -32.19 24.92
N ALA A 32 26.66 -32.40 24.37
CA ALA A 32 27.02 -32.57 22.96
C ALA A 32 27.22 -34.06 22.63
N GLU A 33 27.25 -34.36 21.32
CA GLU A 33 27.48 -35.67 20.66
C GLU A 33 26.25 -36.61 20.65
N GLN A 34 25.82 -37.24 19.55
CA GLN A 34 26.52 -37.82 18.40
C GLN A 34 25.46 -38.22 17.35
N LEU A 35 25.65 -37.98 16.04
CA LEU A 35 25.60 -39.02 14.98
C LEU A 35 25.71 -38.41 13.57
N VAL A 36 26.78 -38.77 12.88
CA VAL A 36 26.97 -38.62 11.44
C VAL A 36 26.15 -39.68 10.71
N HIS A 37 25.14 -39.27 9.93
CA HIS A 37 24.56 -40.16 8.91
C HIS A 37 24.06 -39.44 7.65
N ARG A 38 24.92 -39.48 6.62
CA ARG A 38 24.59 -39.89 5.23
C ARG A 38 23.39 -39.19 4.57
N ASN A 39 23.65 -38.08 3.88
CA ASN A 39 22.72 -37.44 2.94
C ASN A 39 22.36 -38.40 1.79
N LYS A 40 21.21 -39.05 1.89
CA LYS A 40 20.51 -39.67 0.77
C LYS A 40 19.45 -38.68 0.31
N VAL A 41 19.62 -38.12 -0.88
CA VAL A 41 18.63 -37.24 -1.52
C VAL A 41 17.34 -38.05 -1.69
N ARG A 42 16.39 -37.83 -0.78
CA ARG A 42 15.02 -38.34 -0.89
C ARG A 42 14.25 -37.26 -1.64
N LYS A 43 13.81 -37.56 -2.87
CA LYS A 43 12.76 -36.77 -3.53
C LYS A 43 11.54 -36.81 -2.61
N GLU A 44 11.16 -35.67 -2.05
CA GLU A 44 9.89 -35.53 -1.36
C GLU A 44 8.77 -35.83 -2.36
N PRO A 45 7.78 -36.66 -2.00
CA PRO A 45 6.60 -36.82 -2.82
C PRO A 45 5.85 -35.48 -2.87
N GLU A 46 5.42 -35.06 -4.06
CA GLU A 46 4.53 -33.91 -4.23
C GLU A 46 3.33 -34.08 -3.32
N LEU A 47 3.31 -33.31 -2.23
CA LEU A 47 2.19 -33.25 -1.31
C LEU A 47 1.04 -32.62 -2.09
N VAL A 48 0.06 -33.44 -2.49
CA VAL A 48 -1.23 -32.96 -2.99
C VAL A 48 -1.86 -32.18 -1.85
N ARG A 49 -1.62 -30.85 -1.82
CA ARG A 49 -2.19 -29.94 -0.84
C ARG A 49 -3.70 -29.96 -1.03
N SER A 50 -4.44 -30.32 0.02
CA SER A 50 -5.89 -30.19 0.05
C SER A 50 -6.28 -28.73 -0.28
N PRO A 51 -7.39 -28.49 -0.99
CA PRO A 51 -7.85 -27.14 -1.28
C PRO A 51 -7.98 -26.33 0.02
N THR A 52 -7.45 -25.10 0.04
CA THR A 52 -7.67 -24.19 1.16
C THR A 52 -9.17 -23.92 1.29
N VAL A 53 -9.78 -24.35 2.39
CA VAL A 53 -11.20 -24.10 2.64
C VAL A 53 -11.32 -22.76 3.38
N PHE A 54 -11.83 -21.76 2.68
CA PHE A 54 -12.13 -20.45 3.26
C PHE A 54 -13.46 -20.49 4.02
N ASN A 55 -13.56 -19.68 5.09
CA ASN A 55 -14.81 -19.46 5.79
C ASN A 55 -15.75 -18.59 4.92
N ASP A 56 -16.83 -19.20 4.42
CA ASP A 56 -17.80 -18.54 3.52
C ASP A 56 -18.45 -17.30 4.14
N THR A 57 -18.74 -17.33 5.45
CA THR A 57 -19.33 -16.17 6.15
C THR A 57 -18.36 -14.99 6.13
N LEU A 58 -17.07 -15.24 6.38
CA LEU A 58 -16.03 -14.21 6.33
C LEU A 58 -15.84 -13.67 4.91
N LEU A 59 -15.82 -14.54 3.90
CA LEU A 59 -15.74 -14.12 2.50
C LEU A 59 -16.92 -13.24 2.11
N ARG A 60 -18.15 -13.64 2.45
CA ARG A 60 -19.35 -12.84 2.18
C ARG A 60 -19.28 -11.48 2.85
N PHE A 61 -18.94 -11.43 4.14
CA PHE A 61 -18.82 -10.17 4.86
C PHE A 61 -17.74 -9.24 4.29
N ALA A 62 -16.57 -9.79 3.96
CA ALA A 62 -15.47 -9.04 3.37
C ALA A 62 -15.76 -8.57 1.93
N SER A 63 -16.65 -9.26 1.22
CA SER A 63 -17.05 -8.89 -0.15
C SER A 63 -17.94 -7.65 -0.24
N VAL A 64 -18.62 -7.29 0.85
CA VAL A 64 -19.52 -6.13 0.93
C VAL A 64 -18.70 -4.86 1.10
N ASP A 65 -18.93 -3.89 0.22
CA ASP A 65 -18.38 -2.54 0.31
C ASP A 65 -19.34 -1.62 1.06
N LEU A 66 -18.98 -1.24 2.29
CA LEU A 66 -19.81 -0.39 3.15
C LEU A 66 -19.83 1.08 2.70
N ALA A 67 -19.00 1.45 1.73
CA ALA A 67 -18.89 2.80 1.18
C ALA A 67 -19.58 2.94 -0.19
N GLU A 68 -20.14 1.87 -0.75
CA GLU A 68 -20.59 1.85 -2.15
C GLU A 68 -21.65 2.92 -2.45
N ASP A 69 -22.67 3.04 -1.60
CA ASP A 69 -23.76 4.01 -1.79
C ASP A 69 -23.28 5.47 -1.62
N SER A 70 -22.46 5.73 -0.61
CA SER A 70 -21.92 7.08 -0.38
C SER A 70 -20.94 7.48 -1.48
N LEU A 71 -20.13 6.55 -1.97
CA LEU A 71 -19.24 6.74 -3.10
C LEU A 71 -20.02 6.98 -4.40
N ARG A 72 -21.07 6.20 -4.65
CA ARG A 72 -21.96 6.40 -5.81
C ARG A 72 -22.56 7.80 -5.80
N HIS A 73 -23.12 8.21 -4.67
CA HIS A 73 -23.69 9.55 -4.53
C HIS A 73 -22.64 10.65 -4.77
N ASN A 74 -21.43 10.47 -4.25
CA ASN A 74 -20.32 11.39 -4.48
C ASN A 74 -19.94 11.47 -5.97
N VAL A 75 -19.88 10.34 -6.66
CA VAL A 75 -19.62 10.28 -8.11
C VAL A 75 -20.72 11.01 -8.90
N GLU A 76 -21.99 10.74 -8.60
CA GLU A 76 -23.13 11.37 -9.27
C GLU A 76 -23.11 12.90 -9.10
N GLN A 77 -22.93 13.39 -7.87
CA GLN A 77 -22.78 14.83 -7.58
C GLN A 77 -21.62 15.46 -8.36
N LEU A 78 -20.45 14.82 -8.33
CA LEU A 78 -19.27 15.31 -9.03
C LEU A 78 -19.44 15.25 -10.54
N VAL A 79 -20.16 14.29 -11.10
CA VAL A 79 -20.42 14.24 -12.54
C VAL A 79 -21.38 15.35 -12.98
N ASP A 80 -22.32 15.73 -12.13
CA ASP A 80 -23.30 16.78 -12.42
C ASP A 80 -22.75 18.19 -12.22
N GLY A 81 -21.57 18.33 -11.61
CA GLY A 81 -20.96 19.64 -11.33
C GLY A 81 -21.50 20.29 -10.08
N ASP A 82 -22.10 19.51 -9.19
CA ASP A 82 -22.49 19.95 -7.85
C ASP A 82 -21.34 19.73 -6.86
N PHE A 83 -20.68 20.82 -6.48
CA PHE A 83 -19.56 20.81 -5.54
C PHE A 83 -19.97 21.23 -4.12
N ARG A 84 -21.25 21.49 -3.85
CA ARG A 84 -21.74 22.02 -2.55
C ARG A 84 -21.52 21.04 -1.39
N GLY A 85 -21.48 19.73 -1.67
CA GLY A 85 -21.15 18.68 -0.69
C GLY A 85 -19.67 18.62 -0.29
N LEU A 86 -18.76 19.26 -1.04
CA LEU A 86 -17.33 19.24 -0.74
C LEU A 86 -16.92 20.19 0.37
N THR A 87 -17.80 21.10 0.82
CA THR A 87 -17.49 22.10 1.85
C THR A 87 -17.73 21.63 3.28
N SER A 88 -18.36 20.47 3.52
CA SER A 88 -18.80 20.03 4.85
C SER A 88 -17.93 18.95 5.54
N GLY A 89 -16.76 18.58 5.01
CA GLY A 89 -15.91 17.52 5.63
C GLY A 89 -14.46 17.44 5.15
N ARG A 90 -13.74 16.37 5.55
CA ARG A 90 -12.30 16.03 5.30
C ARG A 90 -11.83 16.14 3.83
N GLN A 91 -12.74 16.31 2.87
CA GLN A 91 -12.45 16.50 1.44
C GLN A 91 -12.15 17.98 1.15
N ARG A 92 -11.08 18.51 1.74
CA ARG A 92 -10.57 19.84 1.39
C ARG A 92 -9.93 19.78 0.01
N SER A 93 -10.73 19.85 -1.04
CA SER A 93 -10.21 20.02 -2.38
C SER A 93 -9.59 21.42 -2.52
N PHE A 94 -8.35 21.52 -3.00
CA PHE A 94 -7.68 22.77 -3.39
C PHE A 94 -8.32 23.50 -4.58
N LEU A 95 -9.64 23.35 -4.80
CA LEU A 95 -10.45 24.27 -5.61
C LEU A 95 -10.25 25.75 -5.21
N TRP A 96 -9.50 26.05 -4.14
CA TRP A 96 -9.22 27.38 -3.59
C TRP A 96 -7.78 27.89 -3.85
N SER A 97 -6.86 27.11 -4.43
CA SER A 97 -5.49 27.60 -4.73
C SER A 97 -4.88 26.97 -5.99
N GLY A 98 -4.32 27.79 -6.88
CA GLY A 98 -3.65 27.36 -8.12
C GLY A 98 -4.29 27.91 -9.39
N ARG A 99 -3.70 27.60 -10.56
CA ARG A 99 -4.12 28.11 -11.88
C ARG A 99 -5.53 27.70 -12.32
N HIS A 100 -6.05 26.56 -11.82
CA HIS A 100 -7.35 26.00 -12.17
C HIS A 100 -8.37 26.03 -11.01
N ARG A 101 -8.32 27.09 -10.20
CA ARG A 101 -9.22 27.32 -9.06
C ARG A 101 -10.68 27.34 -9.52
N ILE A 102 -11.53 26.44 -8.99
CA ILE A 102 -12.98 26.50 -9.19
C ILE A 102 -13.61 27.42 -8.14
N ASP A 103 -14.13 28.56 -8.57
CA ASP A 103 -14.89 29.47 -7.71
C ASP A 103 -16.33 28.96 -7.50
N ILE A 104 -16.54 28.33 -6.34
CA ILE A 104 -17.85 27.83 -5.89
C ILE A 104 -18.74 28.95 -5.31
N ARG A 105 -18.26 30.20 -5.20
CA ARG A 105 -19.10 31.34 -4.78
C ARG A 105 -19.87 31.93 -5.96
N ALA A 106 -19.33 31.82 -7.16
CA ALA A 106 -19.99 32.22 -8.40
C ALA A 106 -20.70 31.02 -9.04
N VAL A 107 -21.89 30.68 -8.52
CA VAL A 107 -22.72 29.57 -9.02
C VAL A 107 -23.92 30.06 -9.81
N SER A 108 -24.32 29.30 -10.81
CA SER A 108 -25.60 29.50 -11.52
C SER A 108 -26.79 29.19 -10.61
N ALA A 109 -28.01 29.53 -11.04
CA ALA A 109 -29.24 29.18 -10.34
C ALA A 109 -29.43 27.67 -10.09
N ARG A 110 -28.71 26.80 -10.83
CA ARG A 110 -28.70 25.34 -10.65
C ARG A 110 -27.55 24.84 -9.75
N GLY A 111 -26.76 25.74 -9.16
CA GLY A 111 -25.63 25.40 -8.27
C GLY A 111 -24.30 25.14 -8.97
N HIS A 112 -24.24 25.18 -10.30
CA HIS A 112 -22.99 24.92 -11.04
C HIS A 112 -22.06 26.12 -11.03
N PRO A 113 -20.75 25.97 -10.74
CA PRO A 113 -19.77 27.03 -10.89
C PRO A 113 -19.77 27.63 -12.31
N VAL A 114 -19.87 28.95 -12.40
CA VAL A 114 -19.97 29.67 -13.69
C VAL A 114 -18.73 29.44 -14.56
N GLN A 115 -17.56 29.25 -13.94
CA GLN A 115 -16.29 28.97 -14.60
C GLN A 115 -16.30 27.68 -15.43
N LEU A 116 -17.18 26.71 -15.13
CA LEU A 116 -17.34 25.49 -15.94
C LEU A 116 -17.72 25.78 -17.41
N ARG A 117 -18.20 26.99 -17.69
CA ARG A 117 -18.61 27.45 -19.02
C ARG A 117 -17.47 28.10 -19.80
N SER A 118 -16.31 28.38 -19.20
CA SER A 118 -15.17 28.91 -19.94
C SER A 118 -14.62 27.85 -20.91
N PRO A 119 -14.14 28.22 -22.11
CA PRO A 119 -13.66 27.23 -23.08
C PRO A 119 -12.55 26.31 -22.55
N GLU A 120 -11.58 26.86 -21.79
CA GLU A 120 -10.51 26.08 -21.16
C GLU A 120 -11.05 25.10 -20.12
N PHE A 121 -11.90 25.58 -19.21
CA PHE A 121 -12.44 24.73 -18.14
C PHE A 121 -13.43 23.69 -18.68
N HIS A 122 -14.21 24.04 -19.71
CA HIS A 122 -15.17 23.13 -20.33
C HIS A 122 -14.50 21.86 -20.85
N ARG A 123 -13.33 21.97 -21.50
CA ARG A 123 -12.59 20.79 -21.99
C ARG A 123 -12.07 19.93 -20.84
N LEU A 124 -11.49 20.55 -19.81
CA LEU A 124 -11.04 19.85 -18.60
C LEU A 124 -12.21 19.12 -17.93
N TRP A 125 -13.36 19.78 -17.85
CA TRP A 125 -14.58 19.26 -17.26
C TRP A 125 -15.13 18.04 -18.01
N LEU A 126 -15.19 18.10 -19.34
CA LEU A 126 -15.61 16.95 -20.15
C LEU A 126 -14.69 15.74 -19.97
N ASN A 127 -13.37 15.98 -19.92
CA ASN A 127 -12.39 14.93 -19.65
C ASN A 127 -12.60 14.33 -18.26
N PHE A 128 -12.70 15.16 -17.23
CA PHE A 128 -12.96 14.74 -15.85
C PHE A 128 -14.22 13.86 -15.75
N ARG A 129 -15.35 14.33 -16.27
CA ARG A 129 -16.62 13.57 -16.26
C ARG A 129 -16.45 12.23 -16.95
N ARG A 130 -15.82 12.20 -18.14
CA ARG A 130 -15.60 10.97 -18.89
C ARG A 130 -14.74 9.98 -18.11
N TYR A 131 -13.63 10.43 -17.52
CA TYR A 131 -12.76 9.56 -16.72
C TYR A 131 -13.49 9.00 -15.51
N LEU A 132 -14.13 9.87 -14.73
CA LEU A 132 -14.82 9.47 -13.51
C LEU A 132 -15.99 8.51 -13.79
N GLN A 133 -16.80 8.78 -14.82
CA GLN A 133 -17.88 7.89 -15.22
C GLN A 133 -17.37 6.53 -15.72
N THR A 134 -16.31 6.51 -16.53
CA THR A 134 -15.71 5.25 -17.00
C THR A 134 -15.14 4.46 -15.84
N TRP A 135 -14.41 5.10 -14.93
CA TRP A 135 -13.87 4.47 -13.74
C TRP A 135 -14.99 3.90 -12.86
N TRP A 136 -16.05 4.67 -12.62
CA TRP A 136 -17.20 4.21 -11.84
C TRP A 136 -17.88 3.00 -12.49
N ARG A 137 -18.12 3.03 -13.81
CA ARG A 137 -18.69 1.87 -14.55
C ARG A 137 -17.81 0.63 -14.44
N MET A 138 -16.49 0.79 -14.51
CA MET A 138 -15.55 -0.33 -14.37
C MET A 138 -15.54 -0.88 -12.95
N ARG A 139 -15.61 0.00 -11.94
CA ARG A 139 -15.68 -0.40 -10.52
C ARG A 139 -16.99 -1.10 -10.18
N SER A 140 -18.11 -0.53 -10.63
CA SER A 140 -19.46 -1.04 -10.38
C SER A 140 -19.71 -2.34 -11.15
N ASN A 141 -18.96 -2.57 -12.24
CA ASN A 141 -18.95 -3.86 -12.91
C ASN A 141 -18.18 -4.87 -12.05
N ARG A 142 -18.95 -5.60 -11.23
CA ARG A 142 -18.63 -6.78 -10.42
C ARG A 142 -17.15 -7.18 -10.36
N PHE A 143 -16.66 -7.29 -9.12
CA PHE A 143 -15.39 -7.93 -8.74
C PHE A 143 -14.93 -9.05 -9.71
N GLN A 144 -13.67 -8.97 -10.13
CA GLN A 144 -13.05 -9.92 -11.05
C GLN A 144 -11.87 -10.63 -10.38
N PRO A 145 -11.96 -11.96 -10.12
CA PRO A 145 -10.91 -12.69 -9.42
C PRO A 145 -9.64 -12.87 -10.26
N ASP A 146 -9.72 -12.74 -11.59
CA ASP A 146 -8.61 -12.90 -12.52
C ASP A 146 -7.77 -11.61 -12.72
N ILE A 147 -8.14 -10.48 -12.08
CA ILE A 147 -7.49 -9.17 -12.30
C ILE A 147 -5.98 -9.18 -12.04
N MET A 148 -5.50 -10.05 -11.12
CA MET A 148 -4.08 -10.21 -10.84
C MET A 148 -3.28 -10.70 -12.05
N THR A 149 -3.89 -11.54 -12.90
CA THR A 149 -3.28 -12.02 -14.14
C THR A 149 -3.20 -10.91 -15.18
N ASP A 150 -4.22 -10.05 -15.24
CA ASP A 150 -4.28 -8.92 -16.17
C ASP A 150 -3.26 -7.82 -15.86
N LEU A 151 -2.75 -7.75 -14.61
CA LEU A 151 -1.73 -6.77 -14.22
C LEU A 151 -0.45 -6.88 -15.05
N VAL A 152 -0.18 -8.01 -15.69
CA VAL A 152 0.95 -8.12 -16.64
C VAL A 152 0.90 -7.05 -17.73
N ASN A 153 -0.31 -6.60 -18.12
CA ASN A 153 -0.48 -5.52 -19.10
C ASN A 153 0.03 -4.18 -18.58
N VAL A 154 0.02 -3.94 -17.26
CA VAL A 154 0.65 -2.77 -16.65
C VAL A 154 2.16 -2.81 -16.89
N ALA A 155 2.81 -3.96 -16.69
CA ALA A 155 4.24 -4.10 -17.01
C ALA A 155 4.52 -3.87 -18.50
N LYS A 156 3.66 -4.37 -19.40
CA LYS A 156 3.78 -4.10 -20.85
C LYS A 156 3.76 -2.60 -21.12
N SER A 157 2.76 -1.89 -20.61
CA SER A 157 2.63 -0.44 -20.79
C SER A 157 3.86 0.30 -20.24
N LEU A 158 4.30 -0.03 -19.03
CA LEU A 158 5.48 0.59 -18.43
C LEU A 158 6.77 0.33 -19.24
N LYS A 159 6.95 -0.88 -19.80
CA LYS A 159 8.10 -1.21 -20.65
C LYS A 159 8.05 -0.48 -21.99
N VAL A 160 6.87 -0.34 -22.60
CA VAL A 160 6.69 0.39 -23.88
C VAL A 160 7.01 1.88 -23.71
N GLU A 161 6.46 2.50 -22.67
CA GLU A 161 6.68 3.92 -22.37
C GLU A 161 8.16 4.24 -22.07
N VAL A 162 8.89 3.29 -21.49
CA VAL A 162 10.32 3.47 -21.15
C VAL A 162 11.24 3.17 -22.34
N ASN A 163 10.95 2.16 -23.16
CA ASN A 163 11.86 1.67 -24.21
C ASN A 163 11.49 2.13 -25.64
N GLY A 164 10.38 2.85 -25.83
CA GLY A 164 10.01 3.48 -27.10
C GLY A 164 9.76 2.53 -28.29
N SER A 165 9.71 1.22 -28.08
CA SER A 165 9.44 0.25 -29.15
C SER A 165 8.82 -1.07 -28.64
N VAL A 166 7.88 -1.59 -29.42
CA VAL A 166 7.25 -2.90 -29.22
C VAL A 166 8.13 -3.93 -29.90
N SER A 167 9.07 -4.53 -29.15
CA SER A 167 9.54 -5.86 -29.56
C SER A 167 8.42 -6.87 -29.30
N PRO A 168 8.25 -7.92 -30.12
CA PRO A 168 7.31 -8.98 -29.82
C PRO A 168 7.85 -9.76 -28.60
N VAL A 169 7.48 -9.28 -27.42
CA VAL A 169 7.89 -9.86 -26.14
C VAL A 169 7.11 -11.16 -25.95
N SER A 170 7.79 -12.31 -25.92
CA SER A 170 7.16 -13.59 -25.55
C SER A 170 6.50 -13.47 -24.19
N ASP A 171 5.43 -14.24 -23.91
CA ASP A 171 4.68 -14.09 -22.66
C ASP A 171 5.54 -14.22 -21.39
N SER A 172 6.62 -15.01 -21.43
CA SER A 172 7.62 -15.16 -20.36
C SER A 172 8.56 -13.96 -20.15
N LYS A 173 8.56 -12.96 -21.02
CA LYS A 173 9.38 -11.73 -20.90
C LYS A 173 8.56 -10.50 -20.49
N LEU A 174 7.28 -10.67 -20.21
CA LEU A 174 6.38 -9.56 -19.88
C LEU A 174 6.55 -9.08 -18.44
N LYS A 175 6.76 -9.98 -17.49
CA LYS A 175 7.05 -9.64 -16.09
C LYS A 175 8.50 -9.17 -15.91
N TYR A 176 8.78 -8.47 -14.83
CA TYR A 176 10.14 -8.15 -14.38
C TYR A 176 10.69 -9.32 -13.55
N LYS A 177 11.99 -9.64 -13.66
CA LYS A 177 12.59 -10.77 -12.95
C LYS A 177 12.56 -10.57 -11.44
N THR A 178 12.98 -9.38 -10.99
CA THR A 178 13.04 -9.05 -9.56
C THR A 178 12.48 -7.66 -9.31
N CYS A 179 11.61 -7.55 -8.32
CA CYS A 179 11.04 -6.28 -7.90
C CYS A 179 11.28 -6.03 -6.42
N ALA A 180 11.76 -4.83 -6.09
CA ALA A 180 11.79 -4.32 -4.73
C ALA A 180 10.62 -3.38 -4.51
N VAL A 181 9.81 -3.64 -3.47
CA VAL A 181 8.82 -2.68 -2.96
C VAL A 181 9.37 -2.08 -1.68
N VAL A 182 9.68 -0.78 -1.72
CA VAL A 182 10.31 -0.06 -0.62
C VAL A 182 9.25 0.77 0.10
N GLY A 183 8.85 0.28 1.27
CA GLY A 183 8.01 0.97 2.23
C GLY A 183 8.74 2.11 2.93
N ASN A 184 7.98 2.86 3.73
CA ASN A 184 8.49 4.08 4.34
C ASN A 184 8.92 3.88 5.80
N SER A 185 8.81 2.67 6.36
CA SER A 185 9.07 2.42 7.78
C SER A 185 10.47 2.86 8.21
N GLY A 186 10.56 3.49 9.39
CA GLY A 186 11.83 3.87 10.01
C GLY A 186 12.74 2.69 10.34
N ILE A 187 12.21 1.47 10.26
CA ILE A 187 12.96 0.22 10.40
C ILE A 187 14.18 0.14 9.46
N LEU A 188 14.05 0.72 8.26
CA LEU A 188 15.09 0.75 7.23
C LEU A 188 16.38 1.44 7.69
N LEU A 189 16.30 2.36 8.66
CA LEU A 189 17.48 3.07 9.17
C LEU A 189 18.42 2.18 10.01
N LYS A 190 18.01 0.95 10.35
CA LYS A 190 18.83 0.02 11.12
C LYS A 190 19.77 -0.83 10.27
N HIS A 191 19.56 -0.85 8.95
CA HIS A 191 20.25 -1.75 8.04
C HIS A 191 20.72 -1.02 6.77
N ASP A 192 21.85 -1.44 6.23
CA ASP A 192 22.43 -0.89 5.00
C ASP A 192 21.91 -1.65 3.76
N LEU A 193 20.59 -1.56 3.54
CA LEU A 193 19.91 -2.33 2.49
C LEU A 193 19.95 -1.65 1.11
N GLY A 194 20.58 -0.48 0.99
CA GLY A 194 20.51 0.32 -0.24
C GLY A 194 21.05 -0.37 -1.48
N GLY A 195 22.19 -1.06 -1.36
CA GLY A 195 22.73 -1.87 -2.46
C GLY A 195 21.83 -3.04 -2.83
N VAL A 196 21.30 -3.76 -1.83
CA VAL A 196 20.38 -4.89 -2.03
C VAL A 196 19.11 -4.44 -2.75
N ILE A 197 18.57 -3.27 -2.39
CA ILE A 197 17.40 -2.67 -3.06
C ILE A 197 17.75 -2.34 -4.51
N ASP A 198 18.87 -1.64 -4.74
CA ASP A 198 19.28 -1.17 -6.06
C ASP A 198 19.71 -2.32 -6.99
N ASP A 199 19.99 -3.52 -6.50
CA ASP A 199 20.27 -4.72 -7.31
C ASP A 199 19.03 -5.30 -8.01
N HIS A 200 17.82 -4.86 -7.64
CA HIS A 200 16.59 -5.31 -8.29
C HIS A 200 16.41 -4.69 -9.68
N GLU A 201 15.76 -5.42 -10.59
CA GLU A 201 15.44 -4.93 -11.94
C GLU A 201 14.47 -3.75 -11.87
N PHE A 202 13.46 -3.85 -11.00
CA PHE A 202 12.40 -2.86 -10.86
C PHE A 202 12.21 -2.43 -9.40
N VAL A 203 12.27 -1.13 -9.11
CA VAL A 203 12.11 -0.61 -7.74
C VAL A 203 10.88 0.29 -7.63
N ILE A 204 9.94 -0.10 -6.77
CA ILE A 204 8.71 0.64 -6.47
C ILE A 204 8.88 1.38 -5.14
N ARG A 205 8.69 2.70 -5.13
CA ARG A 205 8.74 3.53 -3.91
C ARG A 205 7.41 4.20 -3.64
N LEU A 206 7.12 4.45 -2.36
CA LEU A 206 5.81 4.92 -1.93
C LEU A 206 5.77 6.41 -1.59
N ASN A 207 4.68 7.08 -1.97
CA ASN A 207 4.25 8.37 -1.40
C ASN A 207 5.34 9.47 -1.34
N ASN A 208 6.17 9.58 -2.38
CA ASN A 208 7.25 10.57 -2.47
C ASN A 208 8.26 10.54 -1.30
N ALA A 209 8.52 9.36 -0.75
CA ALA A 209 9.55 9.15 0.25
C ALA A 209 10.92 9.67 -0.20
N ARG A 210 11.58 10.46 0.63
CA ARG A 210 12.89 11.03 0.28
C ARG A 210 13.96 9.94 0.22
N THR A 211 14.77 9.88 -0.83
CA THR A 211 15.96 9.00 -0.88
C THR A 211 17.24 9.74 -0.53
N SER A 212 17.32 11.03 -0.88
CA SER A 212 18.51 11.85 -0.63
C SER A 212 18.87 11.94 0.86
N GLY A 213 20.09 11.53 1.22
CA GLY A 213 20.59 11.42 2.59
C GLY A 213 20.28 10.08 3.27
N TYR A 214 19.64 9.15 2.58
CA TYR A 214 19.26 7.82 3.08
C TYR A 214 19.68 6.70 2.12
N GLU A 215 20.44 6.99 1.06
CA GLU A 215 20.75 6.08 -0.04
C GLU A 215 21.43 4.80 0.44
N ARG A 216 22.26 4.90 1.49
CA ARG A 216 22.89 3.73 2.14
C ARG A 216 21.86 2.73 2.67
N ASN A 217 20.74 3.22 3.20
CA ASN A 217 19.69 2.40 3.81
C ASN A 217 18.62 1.99 2.80
N VAL A 218 18.21 2.91 1.93
CA VAL A 218 17.01 2.74 1.08
C VAL A 218 17.31 2.69 -0.41
N GLY A 219 18.55 2.86 -0.82
CA GLY A 219 18.97 2.87 -2.22
C GLY A 219 18.64 4.19 -2.93
N SER A 220 19.02 4.25 -4.20
CA SER A 220 18.86 5.42 -5.07
C SER A 220 17.99 5.13 -6.30
N LYS A 221 17.92 3.87 -6.74
CA LYS A 221 17.15 3.44 -7.90
C LYS A 221 15.65 3.59 -7.61
N THR A 222 14.91 4.10 -8.60
CA THR A 222 13.45 4.09 -8.61
C THR A 222 12.96 3.88 -10.03
N SER A 223 12.12 2.86 -10.22
CA SER A 223 11.51 2.54 -11.52
C SER A 223 10.04 2.97 -11.57
N LEU A 224 9.35 3.00 -10.43
CA LEU A 224 7.96 3.45 -10.31
C LEU A 224 7.73 4.18 -8.98
N SER A 225 7.10 5.35 -9.05
CA SER A 225 6.54 6.01 -7.88
C SER A 225 5.08 5.57 -7.71
N PHE A 226 4.78 4.84 -6.63
CA PHE A 226 3.41 4.45 -6.30
C PHE A 226 2.86 5.37 -5.21
N VAL A 227 1.79 6.10 -5.50
CA VAL A 227 1.32 7.19 -4.62
C VAL A 227 -0.18 7.12 -4.34
N ASN A 228 -0.57 7.56 -3.15
CA ASN A 228 -1.95 7.95 -2.88
C ASN A 228 -2.31 9.23 -3.65
N SER A 229 -3.55 9.37 -4.16
CA SER A 229 -3.93 10.56 -4.93
C SER A 229 -3.90 11.89 -4.15
N ASN A 230 -3.91 11.90 -2.82
CA ASN A 230 -3.61 13.08 -1.99
C ASN A 230 -2.20 13.66 -2.26
N ILE A 231 -1.23 12.83 -2.66
CA ILE A 231 0.11 13.28 -3.01
C ILE A 231 0.05 14.13 -4.28
N LEU A 232 -0.63 13.63 -5.32
CA LEU A 232 -0.86 14.42 -6.54
C LEU A 232 -1.67 15.67 -6.23
N HIS A 233 -2.70 15.57 -5.39
CA HIS A 233 -3.51 16.70 -4.95
C HIS A 233 -2.64 17.83 -4.36
N THR A 234 -1.61 17.45 -3.59
CA THR A 234 -0.66 18.41 -3.04
C THR A 234 0.24 19.03 -4.12
N CYS A 235 0.71 18.22 -5.09
CA CYS A 235 1.53 18.70 -6.21
C CYS A 235 0.75 19.61 -7.17
N ALA A 236 -0.55 19.36 -7.38
CA ALA A 236 -1.43 20.10 -8.27
C ALA A 236 -1.59 21.57 -7.88
N ARG A 237 -1.24 21.93 -6.63
CA ARG A 237 -1.18 23.31 -6.16
C ARG A 237 -0.08 24.14 -6.80
N LYS A 238 0.97 23.48 -7.32
CA LYS A 238 2.08 24.13 -8.01
C LYS A 238 1.69 24.35 -9.47
N GLU A 239 2.13 25.45 -10.06
CA GLU A 239 1.79 25.79 -11.46
C GLU A 239 2.17 24.69 -12.47
N THR A 240 3.27 23.99 -12.23
CA THR A 240 3.79 22.92 -13.11
C THR A 240 3.31 21.52 -12.71
N CYS A 241 2.49 21.40 -11.66
CA CYS A 241 2.13 20.11 -11.06
C CYS A 241 3.33 19.21 -10.70
N PHE A 242 4.52 19.76 -10.45
CA PHE A 242 5.73 18.95 -10.29
C PHE A 242 5.62 17.94 -9.13
N CYS A 243 5.65 16.66 -9.49
CA CYS A 243 5.39 15.54 -8.57
C CYS A 243 6.41 14.40 -8.71
N HIS A 244 7.62 14.69 -9.21
CA HIS A 244 8.67 13.72 -9.53
C HIS A 244 9.88 13.80 -8.57
N PRO A 245 9.78 13.33 -7.31
CA PRO A 245 10.92 13.38 -6.39
C PRO A 245 12.07 12.45 -6.79
N TYR A 246 11.79 11.45 -7.65
CA TYR A 246 12.75 10.45 -8.11
C TYR A 246 13.28 10.72 -9.51
N GLY A 247 12.96 11.87 -10.10
CA GLY A 247 13.33 12.26 -11.45
C GLY A 247 12.16 12.29 -12.44
N GLU A 248 12.22 13.22 -13.39
CA GLU A 248 11.12 13.54 -14.32
C GLU A 248 10.74 12.40 -15.28
N LYS A 249 11.61 11.38 -15.39
CA LYS A 249 11.38 10.19 -16.23
C LYS A 249 10.76 9.01 -15.47
N VAL A 250 10.61 9.12 -14.14
CA VAL A 250 10.02 8.05 -13.34
C VAL A 250 8.49 8.14 -13.45
N PRO A 251 7.81 7.10 -13.96
CA PRO A 251 6.35 7.07 -14.03
C PRO A 251 5.75 7.08 -12.62
N ILE A 252 4.55 7.64 -12.53
CA ILE A 252 3.78 7.70 -11.29
C ILE A 252 2.51 6.89 -11.48
N MET A 253 2.29 5.89 -10.64
CA MET A 253 1.03 5.17 -10.55
C MET A 253 0.32 5.57 -9.26
N MET A 254 -0.97 5.88 -9.36
CA MET A 254 -1.77 6.30 -8.22
C MET A 254 -3.04 5.50 -8.09
N TYR A 255 -3.43 5.25 -6.84
CA TYR A 255 -4.79 4.84 -6.52
C TYR A 255 -5.61 6.05 -6.07
N MET A 256 -6.90 6.00 -6.36
CA MET A 256 -7.80 7.12 -6.13
C MET A 256 -8.51 6.98 -4.79
N CYS A 257 -8.06 7.72 -3.78
CA CYS A 257 -8.71 7.74 -2.47
C CYS A 257 -9.88 8.74 -2.38
N GLN A 258 -9.95 9.74 -3.27
CA GLN A 258 -11.05 10.70 -3.37
C GLN A 258 -11.37 10.95 -4.84
N MET A 259 -12.66 10.99 -5.18
CA MET A 259 -13.09 11.08 -6.57
C MET A 259 -12.83 12.46 -7.19
N ILE A 260 -12.78 13.50 -6.37
CA ILE A 260 -12.42 14.84 -6.84
C ILE A 260 -10.97 14.91 -7.37
N HIS A 261 -10.08 14.00 -6.94
CA HIS A 261 -8.69 13.97 -7.42
C HIS A 261 -8.55 13.53 -8.88
N PHE A 262 -9.60 13.00 -9.51
CA PHE A 262 -9.61 12.84 -10.96
C PHE A 262 -9.45 14.18 -11.69
N LEU A 263 -9.85 15.29 -11.06
CA LEU A 263 -9.63 16.61 -11.63
C LEU A 263 -8.13 16.97 -11.60
N ASP A 264 -7.45 16.70 -10.49
CA ASP A 264 -5.99 16.90 -10.38
C ASP A 264 -5.26 16.05 -11.43
N TYR A 265 -5.69 14.81 -11.62
CA TYR A 265 -5.15 13.95 -12.68
C TYR A 265 -5.30 14.57 -14.06
N VAL A 266 -6.51 15.01 -14.43
CA VAL A 266 -6.76 15.61 -15.76
C VAL A 266 -5.97 16.90 -15.95
N VAL A 267 -5.85 17.72 -14.91
CA VAL A 267 -5.07 18.98 -14.94
C VAL A 267 -3.57 18.72 -15.05
N CYS A 268 -3.06 17.74 -14.31
CA CYS A 268 -1.62 17.52 -14.20
C CYS A 268 -1.06 16.55 -15.24
N SER A 269 -1.90 15.70 -15.86
CA SER A 269 -1.46 14.69 -16.83
C SER A 269 -0.71 15.29 -18.01
N SER A 270 -1.11 16.47 -18.52
CA SER A 270 -0.40 17.12 -19.63
C SER A 270 0.91 17.79 -19.22
N SER A 271 1.13 18.03 -17.93
CA SER A 271 2.33 18.70 -17.41
C SER A 271 3.46 17.71 -17.06
N HIS A 272 3.14 16.42 -16.91
CA HIS A 272 4.13 15.40 -16.54
C HIS A 272 4.85 14.88 -17.79
N LYS A 273 6.18 14.75 -17.72
CA LYS A 273 6.99 14.18 -18.80
C LYS A 273 6.91 12.65 -18.83
N ALA A 274 6.90 12.02 -17.66
CA ALA A 274 6.66 10.59 -17.52
C ALA A 274 5.16 10.29 -17.37
N PRO A 275 4.72 9.06 -17.70
CA PRO A 275 3.33 8.67 -17.57
C PRO A 275 2.79 8.86 -16.15
N LEU A 276 1.59 9.44 -16.09
CA LEU A 276 0.76 9.50 -14.90
C LEU A 276 -0.35 8.46 -15.07
N LEU A 277 -0.39 7.45 -14.21
CA LEU A 277 -1.27 6.29 -14.34
C LEU A 277 -2.20 6.18 -13.13
N ILE A 278 -3.42 5.70 -13.37
CA ILE A 278 -4.39 5.37 -12.32
C ILE A 278 -4.53 3.85 -12.25
N THR A 279 -4.61 3.29 -11.04
CA THR A 279 -4.88 1.87 -10.84
C THR A 279 -6.24 1.46 -11.41
N ASP A 280 -6.33 0.21 -11.84
CA ASP A 280 -7.61 -0.35 -12.29
C ASP A 280 -8.59 -0.43 -11.09
N PRO A 281 -9.82 0.12 -11.18
CA PRO A 281 -10.77 0.05 -10.09
C PRO A 281 -11.12 -1.38 -9.65
N ARG A 282 -11.05 -2.37 -10.55
CA ARG A 282 -11.27 -3.78 -10.21
C ARG A 282 -10.17 -4.31 -9.30
N PHE A 283 -8.94 -3.84 -9.52
CA PHE A 283 -7.80 -4.14 -8.66
C PHE A 283 -7.93 -3.47 -7.29
N ASP A 284 -8.44 -2.24 -7.24
CA ASP A 284 -8.76 -1.57 -5.98
C ASP A 284 -9.80 -2.37 -5.16
N VAL A 285 -10.87 -2.87 -5.80
CA VAL A 285 -11.90 -3.71 -5.16
C VAL A 285 -11.30 -5.02 -4.63
N LEU A 286 -10.43 -5.69 -5.39
CA LEU A 286 -9.74 -6.90 -4.92
C LEU A 286 -8.93 -6.60 -3.66
N CYS A 287 -8.12 -5.55 -3.67
CA CYS A 287 -7.28 -5.18 -2.53
C CYS A 287 -8.12 -4.86 -1.29
N ALA A 288 -9.21 -4.10 -1.44
CA ALA A 288 -10.13 -3.79 -0.35
C ALA A 288 -10.73 -5.05 0.29
N ARG A 289 -11.17 -6.02 -0.54
CA ARG A 289 -11.75 -7.28 -0.05
C ARG A 289 -10.72 -8.14 0.70
N ILE A 290 -9.50 -8.24 0.19
CA ILE A 290 -8.43 -9.01 0.84
C ILE A 290 -8.13 -8.41 2.22
N VAL A 291 -7.85 -7.10 2.31
CA VAL A 291 -7.49 -6.48 3.60
C VAL A 291 -8.67 -6.49 4.58
N LYS A 292 -9.90 -6.31 4.10
CA LYS A 292 -11.10 -6.46 4.95
C LYS A 292 -11.22 -7.89 5.48
N TYR A 293 -10.92 -8.92 4.68
CA TYR A 293 -10.93 -10.31 5.16
C TYR A 293 -9.94 -10.55 6.29
N TYR A 294 -8.70 -10.07 6.15
CA TYR A 294 -7.70 -10.19 7.21
C TYR A 294 -8.13 -9.42 8.47
N SER A 295 -8.59 -8.17 8.32
CA SER A 295 -9.06 -7.35 9.44
C SER A 295 -10.22 -7.99 10.20
N VAL A 296 -11.24 -8.46 9.49
CA VAL A 296 -12.40 -9.12 10.09
C VAL A 296 -12.01 -10.45 10.74
N SER A 297 -11.11 -11.22 10.11
CA SER A 297 -10.60 -12.47 10.67
C SER A 297 -9.86 -12.25 11.99
N ARG A 298 -9.03 -11.20 12.07
CA ARG A 298 -8.35 -10.80 13.31
C ARG A 298 -9.34 -10.34 14.36
N PHE A 299 -10.26 -9.45 13.99
CA PHE A 299 -11.29 -8.94 14.88
C PHE A 299 -12.08 -10.04 15.57
N LEU A 300 -12.51 -11.08 14.83
CA LEU A 300 -13.20 -12.22 15.42
C LEU A 300 -12.32 -12.99 16.41
N LYS A 301 -11.06 -13.27 16.03
CA LYS A 301 -10.12 -14.02 16.87
C LYS A 301 -9.77 -13.29 18.16
N GLU A 302 -9.59 -11.97 18.09
CA GLU A 302 -9.12 -11.16 19.21
C GLU A 302 -10.25 -10.72 20.14
N THR A 303 -11.43 -10.41 19.61
CA THR A 303 -12.52 -9.81 20.40
C THR A 303 -13.65 -10.76 20.73
N GLY A 304 -13.85 -11.82 19.92
CA GLY A 304 -15.02 -12.70 20.02
C GLY A 304 -16.38 -12.02 19.79
N LYS A 305 -16.40 -10.76 19.34
CA LYS A 305 -17.62 -10.00 19.10
C LYS A 305 -18.29 -10.41 17.77
N PRO A 306 -19.61 -10.19 17.64
CA PRO A 306 -20.32 -10.43 16.37
C PRO A 306 -19.76 -9.55 15.24
N LEU A 307 -19.82 -10.06 14.00
CA LEU A 307 -19.25 -9.44 12.80
C LEU A 307 -19.77 -8.02 12.55
N GLU A 308 -21.02 -7.77 12.89
CA GLU A 308 -21.70 -6.49 12.74
C GLU A 308 -21.03 -5.38 13.56
N ALA A 309 -20.36 -5.74 14.66
CA ALA A 309 -19.61 -4.79 15.48
C ALA A 309 -18.27 -4.35 14.84
N TRP A 310 -17.77 -5.05 13.82
CA TRP A 310 -16.51 -4.72 13.15
C TRP A 310 -16.53 -3.31 12.58
N ALA A 311 -17.62 -2.94 11.88
CA ALA A 311 -17.72 -1.67 11.17
C ALA A 311 -17.65 -0.45 12.12
N GLY A 312 -18.25 -0.55 13.32
CA GLY A 312 -18.20 0.53 14.31
C GLY A 312 -16.81 0.73 14.92
N LEU A 313 -15.97 -0.31 14.96
CA LEU A 313 -14.64 -0.27 15.55
C LEU A 313 -13.52 0.01 14.53
N HIS A 314 -13.78 -0.20 13.24
CA HIS A 314 -12.80 -0.05 12.16
C HIS A 314 -13.16 1.06 11.16
N ASP A 315 -14.11 1.93 11.52
CA ASP A 315 -14.63 2.99 10.64
C ASP A 315 -15.02 2.42 9.27
N GLY A 316 -15.90 1.42 9.27
CA GLY A 316 -16.09 0.48 8.16
C GLY A 316 -16.36 1.10 6.79
N SER A 317 -17.05 2.25 6.72
CA SER A 317 -17.28 2.98 5.46
C SER A 317 -16.06 3.78 4.96
N ASN A 318 -15.07 4.03 5.81
CA ASN A 318 -13.80 4.65 5.45
C ASN A 318 -12.63 3.65 5.47
N PHE A 319 -12.90 2.39 5.79
CA PHE A 319 -11.88 1.34 5.85
C PHE A 319 -11.21 1.17 4.49
N HIS A 320 -9.88 1.28 4.47
CA HIS A 320 -9.10 1.23 3.25
C HIS A 320 -7.71 0.65 3.51
N TYR A 321 -7.16 -0.05 2.52
CA TYR A 321 -5.77 -0.54 2.53
C TYR A 321 -4.75 0.60 2.42
N SER A 322 -3.52 0.36 2.86
CA SER A 322 -2.40 1.29 2.71
C SER A 322 -1.85 1.30 1.28
N SER A 323 -1.18 2.39 0.90
CA SER A 323 -0.50 2.46 -0.41
C SER A 323 0.54 1.36 -0.58
N GLY A 324 1.17 0.93 0.52
CA GLY A 324 2.16 -0.14 0.51
C GLY A 324 1.54 -1.49 0.19
N MET A 325 0.39 -1.81 0.78
CA MET A 325 -0.31 -3.07 0.50
C MET A 325 -0.62 -3.20 -0.98
N GLN A 326 -1.18 -2.16 -1.60
CA GLN A 326 -1.54 -2.24 -3.02
C GLN A 326 -0.31 -2.26 -3.93
N ALA A 327 0.77 -1.56 -3.57
CA ALA A 327 2.04 -1.63 -4.30
C ALA A 327 2.67 -3.02 -4.24
N VAL A 328 2.57 -3.71 -3.10
CA VAL A 328 2.96 -5.13 -2.97
C VAL A 328 2.10 -5.99 -3.90
N MET A 329 0.78 -5.85 -3.86
CA MET A 329 -0.12 -6.61 -4.74
C MET A 329 0.17 -6.34 -6.22
N LEU A 330 0.49 -5.10 -6.60
CA LEU A 330 0.90 -4.75 -7.95
C LEU A 330 2.18 -5.48 -8.34
N ALA A 331 3.20 -5.48 -7.48
CA ALA A 331 4.46 -6.17 -7.71
C ALA A 331 4.26 -7.68 -7.95
N LEU A 332 3.35 -8.33 -7.21
CA LEU A 332 3.03 -9.75 -7.43
C LEU A 332 2.46 -10.01 -8.83
N GLY A 333 1.65 -9.10 -9.35
CA GLY A 333 1.07 -9.17 -10.68
C GLY A 333 2.10 -8.98 -11.81
N ILE A 334 3.13 -8.16 -11.58
CA ILE A 334 4.05 -7.71 -12.62
C ILE A 334 5.47 -8.30 -12.55
N CYS A 335 5.78 -9.09 -11.52
CA CYS A 335 7.14 -9.60 -11.26
C CYS A 335 7.18 -11.12 -11.07
N GLU A 336 8.34 -11.73 -11.33
CA GLU A 336 8.60 -13.15 -11.11
C GLU A 336 9.08 -13.44 -9.67
N LYS A 337 9.72 -12.46 -9.01
CA LYS A 337 10.12 -12.49 -7.60
C LYS A 337 9.94 -11.11 -6.98
N VAL A 338 9.42 -11.06 -5.76
CA VAL A 338 9.17 -9.81 -5.04
C VAL A 338 9.96 -9.79 -3.73
N SER A 339 10.63 -8.68 -3.45
CA SER A 339 11.26 -8.40 -2.17
C SER A 339 10.65 -7.13 -1.58
N ILE A 340 10.26 -7.22 -0.32
CA ILE A 340 9.53 -6.17 0.40
C ILE A 340 10.45 -5.62 1.47
N PHE A 341 10.70 -4.30 1.45
CA PHE A 341 11.63 -3.62 2.34
C PHE A 341 10.89 -2.56 3.14
N GLY A 342 11.11 -2.49 4.45
CA GLY A 342 10.56 -1.39 5.25
C GLY A 342 9.06 -1.46 5.46
N PHE A 343 8.53 -2.69 5.59
CA PHE A 343 7.17 -2.99 6.00
C PHE A 343 7.19 -3.64 7.38
N GLY A 344 6.28 -3.22 8.25
CA GLY A 344 6.27 -3.63 9.65
C GLY A 344 6.76 -2.53 10.59
N LYS A 345 6.69 -2.87 11.86
CA LYS A 345 7.02 -2.00 12.99
C LYS A 345 8.07 -2.65 13.87
N MET A 346 8.92 -1.83 14.47
CA MET A 346 9.80 -2.22 15.56
C MET A 346 9.68 -1.20 16.69
N ASP A 347 9.89 -1.66 17.92
CA ASP A 347 9.98 -0.77 19.06
C ASP A 347 11.07 0.28 18.84
N ASN A 348 10.74 1.53 19.17
CA ASN A 348 11.58 2.73 19.01
C ASN A 348 11.93 3.13 17.57
N ALA A 349 11.39 2.46 16.54
CA ALA A 349 11.50 2.93 15.17
C ALA A 349 10.50 4.07 14.90
N LYS A 350 10.89 5.04 14.08
CA LYS A 350 9.96 6.04 13.54
C LYS A 350 8.97 5.35 12.59
N HIS A 351 7.78 5.93 12.43
CA HIS A 351 6.84 5.46 11.42
C HIS A 351 7.36 5.71 10.01
N HIS A 352 7.97 6.87 9.75
CA HIS A 352 8.67 7.12 8.50
C HIS A 352 10.16 7.33 8.71
N TYR A 353 11.00 6.75 7.85
CA TYR A 353 12.45 6.95 7.91
C TYR A 353 12.85 8.40 7.57
N HIS A 354 12.07 9.10 6.76
CA HIS A 354 12.37 10.43 6.25
C HIS A 354 11.53 11.57 6.86
N THR A 355 10.70 11.29 7.87
CA THR A 355 9.95 12.33 8.60
C THR A 355 10.10 12.17 10.12
N ASN A 356 9.52 13.10 10.88
CA ASN A 356 9.45 13.00 12.34
C ASN A 356 8.18 12.29 12.84
N GLN A 357 7.38 11.69 11.95
CA GLN A 357 6.20 10.92 12.34
C GLN A 357 6.63 9.63 13.05
N LYS A 358 6.13 9.44 14.27
CA LYS A 358 6.47 8.29 15.12
C LYS A 358 5.39 7.19 15.14
N ALA A 359 4.12 7.56 14.97
CA ALA A 359 3.00 6.63 15.05
C ALA A 359 2.38 6.35 13.68
N GLU A 360 1.85 5.14 13.54
CA GLU A 360 0.98 4.75 12.43
C GLU A 360 -0.32 5.56 12.44
N LEU A 361 -0.89 5.75 11.26
CA LEU A 361 -2.20 6.38 11.11
C LEU A 361 -3.29 5.36 11.45
N CYS A 362 -4.29 5.75 12.25
CA CYS A 362 -5.44 4.88 12.55
C CYS A 362 -6.38 4.62 11.36
N LEU A 363 -6.01 5.06 10.15
CA LEU A 363 -6.83 4.91 8.93
C LEU A 363 -6.70 3.51 8.31
N HIS A 364 -5.59 2.82 8.58
CA HIS A 364 -5.31 1.49 8.03
C HIS A 364 -5.17 0.48 9.16
N ASP A 365 -5.66 -0.73 8.93
CA ASP A 365 -5.41 -1.87 9.81
C ASP A 365 -4.07 -2.51 9.42
N TYR A 366 -2.98 -1.93 9.92
CA TYR A 366 -1.62 -2.38 9.60
C TYR A 366 -1.35 -3.82 10.05
N GLU A 367 -1.93 -4.25 11.16
CA GLU A 367 -1.76 -5.62 11.66
C GLU A 367 -2.41 -6.64 10.71
N ALA A 368 -3.58 -6.33 10.15
CA ALA A 368 -4.19 -7.13 9.10
C ALA A 368 -3.31 -7.20 7.83
N GLU A 369 -2.67 -6.08 7.44
CA GLU A 369 -1.72 -6.08 6.33
C GLU A 369 -0.44 -6.90 6.63
N TYR A 370 0.07 -6.84 7.86
CA TYR A 370 1.24 -7.62 8.28
C TYR A 370 0.96 -9.12 8.26
N ASP A 371 -0.26 -9.53 8.60
CA ASP A 371 -0.71 -10.92 8.44
C ASP A 371 -0.75 -11.33 6.96
N LEU A 372 -1.26 -10.46 6.08
CA LEU A 372 -1.22 -10.70 4.63
C LEU A 372 0.21 -10.86 4.12
N TYR A 373 1.15 -10.00 4.52
CA TYR A 373 2.55 -10.12 4.08
C TYR A 373 3.20 -11.42 4.57
N ARG A 374 2.88 -11.85 5.78
CA ARG A 374 3.35 -13.14 6.30
C ARG A 374 2.78 -14.31 5.50
N ASP A 375 1.47 -14.31 5.24
CA ASP A 375 0.83 -15.33 4.41
C ASP A 375 1.37 -15.34 2.98
N LEU A 376 1.70 -14.20 2.39
CA LEU A 376 2.35 -14.11 1.08
C LEU A 376 3.70 -14.86 1.01
N VAL A 377 4.43 -14.93 2.12
CA VAL A 377 5.72 -15.64 2.22
C VAL A 377 5.50 -17.12 2.54
N GLU A 378 4.64 -17.41 3.52
CA GLU A 378 4.55 -18.73 4.13
C GLU A 378 3.51 -19.64 3.47
N ARG A 379 2.39 -19.06 3.03
CA ARG A 379 1.18 -19.78 2.60
C ARG A 379 0.34 -18.94 1.62
N PRO A 380 0.87 -18.59 0.44
CA PRO A 380 0.18 -17.72 -0.52
C PRO A 380 -1.18 -18.28 -0.99
N GLU A 381 -1.40 -19.59 -0.90
CA GLU A 381 -2.69 -20.26 -1.12
C GLU A 381 -3.80 -19.87 -0.11
N ALA A 382 -3.45 -19.18 0.96
CA ALA A 382 -4.40 -18.69 1.97
C ALA A 382 -4.91 -17.27 1.68
N ILE A 383 -4.53 -16.67 0.56
CA ILE A 383 -4.98 -15.34 0.18
C ILE A 383 -6.32 -15.47 -0.55
N PRO A 384 -7.42 -14.93 0.01
CA PRO A 384 -8.75 -15.08 -0.58
C PRO A 384 -8.94 -14.18 -1.80
N PHE A 385 -10.05 -14.38 -2.52
CA PHE A 385 -10.48 -13.55 -3.66
C PHE A 385 -9.55 -13.54 -4.88
N VAL A 386 -8.44 -14.26 -4.87
CA VAL A 386 -7.58 -14.41 -6.04
C VAL A 386 -7.91 -15.72 -6.74
N SER A 387 -8.05 -15.67 -8.07
CA SER A 387 -8.30 -16.85 -8.90
C SER A 387 -7.18 -17.88 -8.76
N ASP A 388 -7.53 -19.17 -8.68
CA ASP A 388 -6.56 -20.29 -8.60
C ASP A 388 -5.62 -20.38 -9.81
N LYS A 389 -6.00 -19.72 -10.91
CA LYS A 389 -5.17 -19.58 -12.12
C LYS A 389 -3.95 -18.70 -11.88
N PHE A 390 -4.05 -17.73 -10.97
CA PHE A 390 -2.93 -16.87 -10.63
C PHE A 390 -1.97 -17.60 -9.70
N LYS A 391 -0.69 -17.66 -10.09
CA LYS A 391 0.37 -18.20 -9.26
C LYS A 391 1.17 -17.06 -8.65
N PHE A 392 1.13 -16.98 -7.33
CA PHE A 392 1.90 -15.99 -6.58
C PHE A 392 3.40 -16.23 -6.79
N PRO A 393 4.18 -15.19 -7.13
CA PRO A 393 5.63 -15.29 -7.17
C PRO A 393 6.21 -15.43 -5.75
N PRO A 394 7.43 -15.96 -5.60
CA PRO A 394 8.11 -15.98 -4.30
C PRO A 394 8.29 -14.56 -3.73
N VAL A 395 8.01 -14.43 -2.44
CA VAL A 395 8.13 -13.17 -1.68
C VAL A 395 9.19 -13.30 -0.60
N VAL A 396 10.03 -12.27 -0.45
CA VAL A 396 11.00 -12.15 0.64
C VAL A 396 10.78 -10.83 1.36
N ILE A 397 10.74 -10.84 2.69
CA ILE A 397 10.59 -9.63 3.51
C ILE A 397 11.94 -9.30 4.17
N HIS A 398 12.39 -8.06 4.00
CA HIS A 398 13.56 -7.49 4.66
C HIS A 398 13.09 -6.47 5.70
N ARG A 399 13.46 -6.69 6.96
CA ARG A 399 13.13 -5.85 8.10
C ARG A 399 14.37 -5.14 8.61
#